data_AF-A0A957MW91-F1
#
_entry.id   AF-A0A957MW91-F1
#
_cell.length_a   1.000
_cell.length_b   1.000
_cell.length_c   1.000
_cell.angle_alpha   90.00
_cell.angle_beta   90.00
_cell.angle_gamma   90.00
#
_symmetry.space_group_name_H-M   'P 1'
#
loop_
_entity.id
_entity.type
_entity.pdbx_description
1 polymer ?
#
loop_
_entity_poly.entity_id
_entity_poly.type
_entity_poly.pdbx_seq_one_letter_code
_entity_poly.pdbx_strand_id
1 'polypeptide(L)' 'MPDAIILYGHPACPALGPVKGLLTQSKVHFDYIDIHQDSAAAARVRAINDGNESVPTLLFPD' A
#
# COMPACT_ATOMS: atom_id res chain seq x y z
N MET A 1 -15.62 2.52 0.84
CA MET A 1 -14.69 3.03 1.88
C MET A 1 -13.96 1.80 2.41
N PRO A 2 -12.63 1.83 2.61
CA PRO A 2 -11.90 0.66 3.09
C PRO A 2 -12.40 0.31 4.50
N ASP A 3 -12.58 -0.97 4.79
CA ASP A 3 -12.87 -1.48 6.15
C ASP A 3 -11.56 -1.88 6.88
N ALA A 4 -10.47 -1.98 6.13
CA ALA A 4 -9.13 -2.34 6.59
C ALA A 4 -8.06 -1.43 5.96
N ILE A 5 -6.87 -1.42 6.56
CA ILE A 5 -5.72 -0.66 6.03
C ILE A 5 -5.30 -1.27 4.70
N ILE A 6 -5.05 -0.44 3.69
CA ILE A 6 -4.53 -0.90 2.39
C ILE A 6 -3.06 -0.50 2.28
N LEU A 7 -2.20 -1.47 2.07
CA LEU A 7 -0.78 -1.31 1.77
C LEU A 7 -0.55 -1.45 0.27
N TYR A 8 -0.33 -0.32 -0.40
CA TYR A 8 0.08 -0.29 -1.79
C TYR A 8 1.60 -0.46 -1.91
N GLY A 9 2.03 -1.35 -2.79
CA GLY A 9 3.45 -1.60 -3.04
C GLY A 9 3.70 -2.39 -4.32
N HIS A 10 4.94 -2.85 -4.49
CA HIS A 10 5.32 -3.83 -5.49
C HIS A 10 6.45 -4.71 -4.93
N PRO A 11 6.61 -5.97 -5.36
CA PRO A 11 7.57 -6.92 -4.78
C PRO A 11 9.04 -6.49 -4.92
N ALA A 12 9.36 -5.68 -5.94
CA ALA A 12 10.70 -5.12 -6.11
C ALA A 12 11.04 -3.96 -5.15
N CYS A 13 10.11 -3.51 -4.29
CA CYS A 13 10.33 -2.39 -3.39
C CYS A 13 11.04 -2.86 -2.11
N PRO A 14 12.26 -2.37 -1.80
CA PRO A 14 13.02 -2.81 -0.62
C PRO A 14 12.35 -2.40 0.70
N ALA A 15 11.59 -1.31 0.71
CA ALA A 15 10.88 -0.81 1.89
C ALA A 15 9.56 -1.55 2.19
N LEU A 16 9.04 -2.35 1.23
CA LEU A 16 7.78 -3.09 1.42
C LEU A 16 7.90 -4.15 2.52
N GLY A 17 9.01 -4.89 2.55
CA GLY A 17 9.25 -5.96 3.52
C GLY A 17 9.18 -5.48 4.97
N PRO A 18 9.95 -4.44 5.36
CA PRO A 18 9.90 -3.87 6.70
C PRO A 18 8.51 -3.36 7.11
N VAL A 19 7.81 -2.62 6.23
CA VAL A 19 6.48 -2.08 6.52
C VAL A 19 5.44 -3.19 6.70
N LYS A 20 5.43 -4.15 5.77
CA LYS A 20 4.55 -5.34 5.87
C LYS A 20 4.85 -6.13 7.15
N GLY A 21 6.12 -6.30 7.48
CA GLY A 21 6.55 -6.98 8.70
C GLY A 21 6.08 -6.27 9.96
N LEU A 22 6.11 -4.93 9.99
CA LEU A 22 5.61 -4.14 11.12
C LEU A 22 4.10 -4.34 11.31
N LEU A 23 3.31 -4.20 10.24
CA LEU A 23 1.85 -4.39 10.31
C LEU A 23 1.47 -5.80 10.79
N THR A 24 2.16 -6.83 10.27
CA THR A 24 1.96 -8.22 10.69
C THR A 24 2.32 -8.43 12.16
N GLN A 25 3.45 -7.87 12.64
CA GLN A 25 3.86 -7.97 14.05
C GLN A 25 2.88 -7.26 14.99
N SER A 26 2.35 -6.12 14.56
CA SER A 26 1.31 -5.38 15.28
C SER A 26 -0.07 -6.06 15.25
N LYS A 27 -0.21 -7.20 14.56
CA LYS A 27 -1.48 -7.92 14.36
C LYS A 27 -2.58 -7.03 13.75
N VAL A 28 -2.17 -6.08 12.93
CA VAL A 28 -3.06 -5.19 12.20
C VAL A 28 -3.59 -5.94 10.98
N HIS A 29 -4.89 -5.89 10.75
CA HIS A 29 -5.46 -6.40 9.52
C HIS A 29 -5.21 -5.38 8.40
N PHE A 30 -4.58 -5.83 7.32
CA PHE A 30 -4.31 -5.00 6.16
C PHE A 30 -4.39 -5.83 4.87
N ASP A 31 -4.81 -5.17 3.80
CA ASP A 31 -4.79 -5.70 2.44
C ASP A 31 -3.54 -5.20 1.71
N TYR A 32 -2.85 -6.10 1.02
CA TYR A 32 -1.71 -5.73 0.17
C TYR A 32 -2.14 -5.72 -1.30
N ILE A 33 -1.90 -4.61 -1.98
CA ILE A 33 -2.20 -4.46 -3.40
C ILE A 33 -0.93 -4.09 -4.18
N ASP A 34 -0.63 -4.88 -5.22
CA ASP A 34 0.48 -4.63 -6.12
C ASP A 34 0.08 -3.63 -7.21
N ILE A 35 0.66 -2.43 -7.18
CA ILE A 35 0.34 -1.36 -8.12
C ILE A 35 0.80 -1.67 -9.56
N HIS A 36 1.72 -2.61 -9.76
CA HIS A 36 2.13 -3.01 -11.10
C HIS A 36 1.12 -3.94 -11.77
N GLN A 37 0.29 -4.63 -10.99
CA GLN A 37 -0.75 -5.54 -11.49
C GLN A 37 -2.14 -4.89 -11.53
N ASP A 38 -2.34 -3.81 -10.75
CA ASP A 38 -3.60 -3.10 -10.64
C ASP A 38 -3.43 -1.62 -11.03
N SER A 39 -3.94 -1.28 -12.22
CA SER A 39 -3.90 0.09 -12.74
C SER A 39 -4.78 1.07 -11.95
N ALA A 40 -5.84 0.59 -11.30
CA ALA A 40 -6.67 1.43 -10.43
C ALA A 40 -5.91 1.74 -9.13
N ALA A 41 -5.17 0.77 -8.59
CA ALA A 41 -4.29 0.98 -7.44
C ALA A 41 -3.15 1.96 -7.76
N ALA A 42 -2.51 1.84 -8.92
CA ALA A 42 -1.51 2.79 -9.39
C ALA A 42 -2.08 4.22 -9.51
N ALA A 43 -3.25 4.37 -10.13
CA ALA A 43 -3.93 5.66 -10.23
C ALA A 43 -4.26 6.24 -8.84
N ARG A 44 -4.66 5.40 -7.89
CA ARG A 44 -4.93 5.81 -6.51
C ARG A 44 -3.68 6.28 -5.79
N VAL A 45 -2.56 5.56 -5.91
CA VAL A 45 -1.27 5.96 -5.33
C VAL A 45 -0.79 7.27 -5.92
N ARG A 46 -0.92 7.47 -7.24
CA ARG A 46 -0.61 8.75 -7.89
C ARG A 46 -1.49 9.88 -7.36
N ALA A 47 -2.79 9.65 -7.18
CA ALA A 47 -3.69 10.66 -6.63
C ALA A 47 -3.32 11.03 -5.18
N ILE A 48 -2.81 10.08 -4.38
CA ILE A 48 -2.38 10.30 -3.00
C ILE A 48 -1.02 11.02 -2.94
N ASN A 49 -0.07 10.66 -3.80
CA ASN A 49 1.32 11.12 -3.76
C ASN A 49 1.64 12.20 -4.81
N ASP A 50 0.69 13.08 -5.12
CA ASP A 50 0.88 14.21 -6.03
C ASP A 50 1.43 13.81 -7.42
N GLY A 51 0.80 12.80 -8.01
CA GLY A 51 1.16 12.23 -9.31
C GLY A 51 2.25 11.15 -9.26
N ASN A 52 2.90 10.93 -8.11
CA ASN A 52 4.01 9.97 -7.99
C ASN A 52 3.54 8.56 -7.63
N GLU A 53 4.28 7.55 -8.08
CA GLU A 53 4.08 6.14 -7.69
C GLU A 53 4.96 5.77 -6.49
N SER A 54 4.96 6.64 -5.48
CA SER A 54 5.75 6.44 -4.27
C SER A 54 5.17 5.29 -3.43
N VAL A 55 5.97 4.25 -3.24
CA VAL A 55 5.62 3.08 -2.43
C VAL A 55 6.70 2.80 -1.38
N PRO A 56 6.37 2.20 -0.23
CA PRO A 56 5.04 1.75 0.19
C PRO A 56 4.11 2.91 0.61
N THR A 57 2.85 2.89 0.14
CA THR A 57 1.80 3.84 0.55
C THR A 57 0.76 3.12 1.39
N LEU A 58 0.45 3.63 2.58
CA LEU A 58 -0.62 3.12 3.44
C LEU A 58 -1.85 4.01 3.35
N LEU A 59 -3.00 3.41 3.09
CA LEU A 59 -4.31 4.04 3.17
C LEU A 59 -5.04 3.49 4.38
N PHE A 60 -5.34 4.35 5.35
CA PHE A 60 -6.14 3.99 6.52
C PHE A 60 -7.64 4.06 6.17
N PRO A 61 -8.47 3.18 6.76
CA PRO A 61 -9.92 3.36 6.73
C PRO A 61 -10.29 4.65 7.48
N ASP A 62 -11.36 5.32 7.05
CA ASP A 62 -11.91 6.51 7.73
C ASP A 62 -12.65 6.14 9.03
#